data_AF-D1P5X9-F1
#
_entry.id   AF-D1P5X9-F1
#
_cell.length_a   1.000
_cell.length_b   1.000
_cell.length_c   1.000
_cell.angle_alpha   90.00
_cell.angle_beta   90.00
_cell.angle_gamma   90.00
#
_symmetry.space_group_name_H-M   'P 1'
#
loop_
_entity.id
_entity.type
_entity.pdbx_description
1 polymer ?
#
loop_
_entity_poly.entity_id
_entity_poly.type
_entity_poly.pdbx_seq_one_letter_code
_entity_poly.pdbx_strand_id
1 'polypeptide(L)'
;MSVGQKIELFDGSNHTFSAEITEATKKSVFVHIESSTLDDRESPLDIHLGQVMSRGEKMEFTIQKSVELGVNTITPLLSERCGVRLDGERLEKKLQQWQKIAIAACEQCGRNRIPEIRPVQSLEAWCAENDGAFKINLHPRASHSVNTLPADLKHVRLLIGPEGGLSTEEIAMTANYQFTDILLGPRVLRTETTALTAITALQVRLGDLG
;
A
#
# COMPACT_ATOMS: atom_id res chain seq x y z
N MET A 1 9.69 28.79 -3.85
CA MET A 1 10.12 28.46 -5.23
C MET A 1 10.21 29.76 -6.01
N SER A 2 11.22 29.92 -6.86
CA SER A 2 11.45 31.14 -7.64
C SER A 2 11.59 30.82 -9.13
N VAL A 3 11.36 31.82 -9.98
CA VAL A 3 11.64 31.72 -11.43
C VAL A 3 13.12 31.35 -11.64
N GLY A 4 13.39 30.46 -12.61
CA GLY A 4 14.72 29.91 -12.88
C GLY A 4 15.11 28.69 -12.03
N GLN A 5 14.30 28.33 -11.03
CA GLN A 5 14.56 27.14 -10.22
C GLN A 5 14.24 25.88 -11.01
N LYS A 6 15.18 24.92 -11.01
CA LYS A 6 14.95 23.56 -11.51
C LYS A 6 14.16 22.73 -10.51
N ILE A 7 13.19 21.98 -11.04
CA ILE A 7 12.37 21.03 -10.31
C ILE A 7 12.27 19.74 -11.12
N GLU A 8 11.97 18.65 -10.44
CA GLU A 8 11.63 17.38 -11.06
C GLU A 8 10.14 17.12 -10.85
N LEU A 9 9.45 16.77 -11.92
CA LEU A 9 8.04 16.41 -11.92
C LEU A 9 7.91 14.94 -12.28
N PHE A 10 6.82 14.31 -11.83
CA PHE A 10 6.39 12.99 -12.29
C PHE A 10 4.86 13.00 -12.39
N ASP A 11 4.31 12.13 -13.24
CA ASP A 11 2.88 12.06 -13.53
C ASP A 11 2.27 10.68 -13.22
N GLY A 12 3.06 9.76 -12.65
CA GLY A 12 2.64 8.38 -12.40
C GLY A 12 2.95 7.40 -13.54
N SER A 13 3.48 7.87 -14.68
CA SER A 13 3.82 7.03 -15.84
C SER A 13 5.13 6.24 -15.70
N ASN A 14 5.83 6.38 -14.57
CA ASN A 14 7.21 5.93 -14.33
C ASN A 14 8.30 6.79 -14.99
N HIS A 15 7.92 7.92 -15.57
CA HIS A 15 8.87 8.91 -16.08
C HIS A 15 9.03 10.07 -15.09
N THR A 16 10.25 10.62 -15.04
CA THR A 16 10.52 11.93 -14.48
C THR A 16 10.66 12.97 -15.59
N PHE A 17 10.35 14.22 -15.26
CA PHE A 17 10.40 15.35 -16.16
C PHE A 17 11.22 16.46 -15.49
N SER A 18 12.42 16.73 -16.01
CA SER A 18 13.20 17.91 -15.60
C SER A 18 12.49 19.14 -16.12
N ALA A 19 12.19 20.09 -15.22
CA ALA A 19 11.50 21.31 -15.57
C ALA A 19 12.12 22.53 -14.89
N GLU A 20 11.99 23.69 -15.53
CA GLU A 20 12.37 24.98 -14.96
C GLU A 20 11.12 25.83 -14.71
N ILE A 21 11.05 26.48 -13.55
CA ILE A 21 9.97 27.41 -13.23
C ILE A 21 10.12 28.68 -14.09
N THR A 22 9.16 28.92 -14.99
CA THR A 22 9.13 30.10 -15.86
C THR A 22 8.34 31.26 -15.27
N GLU A 23 7.34 30.97 -14.45
CA GLU A 23 6.54 31.98 -13.75
C GLU A 23 6.06 31.43 -12.39
N ALA A 24 6.12 32.25 -11.35
CA ALA A 24 5.62 31.90 -10.03
C ALA A 24 4.80 33.06 -9.44
N THR A 25 3.49 32.82 -9.26
CA THR A 25 2.58 33.73 -8.56
C THR A 25 2.11 33.12 -7.24
N LYS A 26 1.27 33.85 -6.48
CA LYS A 26 0.64 33.30 -5.26
C LYS A 26 -0.31 32.12 -5.52
N LYS A 27 -0.85 31.97 -6.73
CA LYS A 27 -1.90 30.97 -7.04
C LYS A 27 -1.53 30.01 -8.17
N SER A 28 -0.47 30.31 -8.93
CA SER A 28 -0.06 29.54 -10.09
C SER A 28 1.46 29.45 -10.16
N VAL A 29 1.93 28.31 -10.64
CA VAL A 29 3.33 28.10 -11.02
C VAL A 29 3.30 27.53 -12.43
N PHE A 30 4.01 28.18 -13.35
CA PHE A 30 4.21 27.68 -14.71
C PHE A 30 5.64 27.19 -14.86
N VAL A 31 5.80 26.13 -15.63
CA VAL A 31 7.06 25.41 -15.78
C VAL A 31 7.26 25.06 -17.24
N HIS A 32 8.52 24.99 -17.66
CA HIS A 32 8.91 24.49 -18.96
C HIS A 32 9.58 23.12 -18.79
N ILE A 33 9.04 22.09 -19.44
CA ILE A 33 9.61 20.73 -19.42
C ILE A 33 10.80 20.71 -20.39
N GLU A 34 11.99 20.42 -19.87
CA GLU A 34 13.24 20.35 -20.63
C GLU A 34 13.44 18.95 -21.24
N SER A 35 13.12 17.89 -20.48
CA SER A 35 13.33 16.50 -20.90
C SER A 35 12.44 15.56 -20.11
N SER A 36 12.25 14.33 -20.63
CA SER A 36 11.67 13.22 -19.87
C SER A 36 12.59 12.01 -19.91
N THR A 37 12.64 11.26 -18.80
CA THR A 37 13.46 10.07 -18.66
C THR A 37 12.66 8.99 -17.94
N LEU A 38 12.78 7.73 -18.39
CA LEU A 38 12.28 6.58 -17.63
C LEU A 38 13.20 6.39 -16.41
N ASP A 39 12.64 6.47 -15.21
CA ASP A 39 13.36 6.24 -13.95
C ASP A 39 12.55 5.25 -13.12
N ASP A 40 12.75 3.97 -13.41
CA ASP A 40 11.99 2.88 -12.79
C ASP A 40 12.57 2.52 -11.43
N ARG A 41 11.82 2.80 -10.37
CA ARG A 41 12.15 2.50 -8.97
C ARG A 41 11.16 1.54 -8.32
N GLU A 42 10.38 0.85 -9.14
CA GLU A 42 9.35 -0.06 -8.64
C GLU A 42 9.94 -1.45 -8.38
N SER A 43 9.49 -2.06 -7.29
CA SER A 43 9.83 -3.44 -6.98
C SER A 43 9.26 -4.39 -8.05
N PRO A 44 9.98 -5.47 -8.41
CA PRO A 44 9.46 -6.52 -9.30
C PRO A 44 8.37 -7.37 -8.65
N LEU A 45 8.08 -7.17 -7.36
CA LEU A 45 7.02 -7.81 -6.61
C LEU A 45 5.82 -6.86 -6.51
N ASP A 46 4.72 -7.22 -7.15
CA ASP A 46 3.44 -6.52 -6.99
C ASP A 46 2.79 -6.93 -5.67
N ILE A 47 2.69 -5.97 -4.74
CA ILE A 47 1.97 -6.15 -3.48
C ILE A 47 0.67 -5.35 -3.51
N HIS A 48 -0.44 -6.08 -3.35
CA HIS A 48 -1.75 -5.53 -3.05
C HIS A 48 -2.08 -5.71 -1.57
N LEU A 49 -2.01 -4.62 -0.81
CA LEU A 49 -2.32 -4.58 0.61
C LEU A 49 -3.83 -4.44 0.85
N GLY A 50 -4.46 -5.47 1.41
CA GLY A 50 -5.78 -5.41 2.01
C GLY A 50 -5.66 -5.03 3.48
N GLN A 51 -5.83 -3.74 3.80
CA GLN A 51 -5.67 -3.23 5.17
C GLN A 51 -7.03 -2.99 5.82
N VAL A 52 -7.37 -3.76 6.85
CA VAL A 52 -8.55 -3.43 7.66
C VAL A 52 -8.35 -2.08 8.33
N MET A 53 -9.34 -1.20 8.17
CA MET A 53 -9.24 0.19 8.62
C MET A 53 -8.98 0.28 10.12
N SER A 54 -7.99 1.09 10.47
CA SER A 54 -7.61 1.39 11.85
C SER A 54 -8.10 2.78 12.26
N ARG A 55 -8.28 3.02 13.56
CA ARG A 55 -8.71 4.32 14.09
C ARG A 55 -7.54 5.32 14.08
N GLY A 56 -7.89 6.60 13.89
CA GLY A 56 -6.94 7.71 13.99
C GLY A 56 -5.88 7.71 12.89
N GLU A 57 -4.69 8.19 13.22
CA GLU A 57 -3.56 8.40 12.29
C GLU A 57 -2.85 7.11 11.88
N LYS A 58 -3.21 5.96 12.49
CA LYS A 58 -2.57 4.67 12.19
C LYS A 58 -2.71 4.27 10.72
N MET A 59 -3.89 4.49 10.14
CA MET A 59 -4.11 4.20 8.71
C MET A 59 -3.24 5.09 7.82
N GLU A 60 -3.11 6.37 8.18
CA GLU A 60 -2.30 7.35 7.44
C GLU A 60 -0.82 6.96 7.49
N PHE A 61 -0.34 6.55 8.67
CA PHE A 61 1.02 6.01 8.85
C PHE A 61 1.24 4.72 8.05
N THR A 62 0.32 3.75 8.12
CA THR A 62 0.42 2.51 7.34
C THR A 62 0.48 2.79 5.85
N ILE A 63 -0.37 3.69 5.33
CA ILE A 63 -0.35 4.06 3.90
C ILE A 63 0.99 4.67 3.53
N GLN A 64 1.41 5.72 4.23
CA GLN A 64 2.68 6.41 3.96
C GLN A 64 3.84 5.41 3.87
N LYS A 65 3.98 4.55 4.89
CA LYS A 65 5.09 3.60 4.98
C LYS A 65 4.95 2.41 4.05
N SER A 66 3.74 1.99 3.69
CA SER A 66 3.53 0.97 2.67
C SER A 66 3.94 1.46 1.28
N VAL A 67 3.68 2.74 0.98
CA VAL A 67 4.13 3.36 -0.28
C VAL A 67 5.67 3.45 -0.32
N GLU A 68 6.30 3.91 0.76
CA GLU A 68 7.77 3.94 0.87
C GLU A 68 8.39 2.55 0.70
N LEU A 69 7.71 1.49 1.13
CA LEU A 69 8.15 0.09 1.00
C LEU A 69 7.72 -0.57 -0.32
N GLY A 70 7.26 0.19 -1.31
CA GLY A 70 7.02 -0.30 -2.67
C GLY A 70 5.69 -1.04 -2.88
N VAL A 71 4.68 -0.86 -2.03
CA VAL A 71 3.33 -1.42 -2.29
C VAL A 71 2.70 -0.78 -3.53
N ASN A 72 2.01 -1.58 -4.35
CA ASN A 72 1.44 -1.17 -5.64
C ASN A 72 -0.02 -0.74 -5.51
N THR A 73 -0.78 -1.43 -4.66
CA THR A 73 -2.21 -1.16 -4.47
C THR A 73 -2.57 -1.30 -2.99
N ILE A 74 -3.43 -0.42 -2.49
CA ILE A 74 -3.98 -0.51 -1.14
C ILE A 74 -5.50 -0.50 -1.23
N THR A 75 -6.16 -1.53 -0.69
CA THR A 75 -7.61 -1.53 -0.47
C THR A 75 -7.88 -1.43 1.03
N PRO A 76 -8.52 -0.34 1.50
CA PRO A 76 -9.03 -0.28 2.86
C PRO A 76 -10.21 -1.24 3.03
N LEU A 77 -10.21 -2.03 4.11
CA LEU A 77 -11.20 -3.08 4.34
C LEU A 77 -12.06 -2.79 5.57
N LEU A 78 -13.34 -3.16 5.46
CA LEU A 78 -14.29 -3.28 6.56
C LEU A 78 -14.34 -4.73 7.04
N SER A 79 -14.17 -4.91 8.34
CA SER A 79 -14.27 -6.21 9.02
C SER A 79 -15.25 -6.10 10.19
N GLU A 80 -15.71 -7.24 10.72
CA GLU A 80 -16.66 -7.29 11.83
C GLU A 80 -16.15 -6.55 13.08
N ARG A 81 -14.86 -6.74 13.38
CA ARG A 81 -14.17 -6.11 14.51
C ARG A 81 -13.58 -4.74 14.16
N CYS A 82 -13.90 -4.19 13.00
CA CYS A 82 -13.49 -2.84 12.62
C CYS A 82 -14.32 -1.82 13.40
N GLY A 83 -13.67 -1.13 14.32
CA GLY A 83 -14.30 -0.07 15.12
C GLY A 83 -14.54 1.24 14.36
N VAL A 84 -14.32 1.28 13.04
CA VAL A 84 -14.43 2.48 12.19
C VAL A 84 -15.72 2.37 11.36
N ARG A 85 -16.62 3.33 11.54
CA ARG A 85 -17.79 3.51 10.66
C ARG A 85 -17.66 4.87 9.98
N LEU A 86 -17.40 4.84 8.68
CA LEU A 86 -17.37 6.02 7.82
C LEU A 86 -18.46 5.84 6.76
N ASP A 87 -19.26 6.88 6.55
CA ASP A 87 -20.37 6.87 5.61
C ASP A 87 -20.28 8.03 4.60
N GLY A 88 -20.78 7.78 3.39
CA GLY A 88 -20.94 8.75 2.31
C GLY A 88 -19.73 9.69 2.13
N GLU A 89 -20.00 10.99 2.25
CA GLU A 89 -19.03 12.06 2.01
C GLU A 89 -17.77 11.98 2.90
N ARG A 90 -17.88 11.43 4.13
CA ARG A 90 -16.73 11.28 5.03
C ARG A 90 -15.74 10.24 4.53
N LEU A 91 -16.26 9.16 3.94
CA LEU A 91 -15.45 8.09 3.36
C LEU A 91 -14.69 8.61 2.13
N GLU A 92 -15.38 9.33 1.25
CA GLU A 92 -14.76 9.93 0.05
C GLU A 92 -13.66 10.93 0.41
N LYS A 93 -13.91 11.82 1.38
CA LYS A 93 -12.88 12.74 1.89
C LYS A 93 -11.67 12.00 2.46
N LYS A 94 -11.89 10.88 3.15
CA LYS A 94 -10.80 10.05 3.69
C LYS A 94 -10.00 9.36 2.58
N LEU A 95 -10.67 8.78 1.59
CA LEU A 95 -10.00 8.19 0.41
C LEU A 95 -9.15 9.24 -0.32
N GLN A 96 -9.66 10.45 -0.55
CA GLN A 96 -8.89 11.54 -1.15
C GLN A 96 -7.69 11.95 -0.29
N GLN A 97 -7.85 12.02 1.04
CA GLN A 97 -6.75 12.30 1.95
C GLN A 97 -5.67 11.22 1.87
N TRP A 98 -6.06 9.95 1.85
CA TRP A 98 -5.15 8.82 1.73
C TRP A 98 -4.41 8.79 0.40
N GLN A 99 -5.09 9.09 -0.71
CA GLN A 99 -4.43 9.22 -2.01
C GLN A 99 -3.41 10.37 -2.02
N LYS A 100 -3.69 11.49 -1.36
CA LYS A 100 -2.73 12.59 -1.19
C LYS A 100 -1.51 12.17 -0.36
N ILE A 101 -1.70 11.35 0.68
CA ILE A 101 -0.59 10.80 1.46
C ILE A 101 0.26 9.87 0.60
N ALA A 102 -0.35 9.03 -0.24
CA ALA A 102 0.38 8.18 -1.17
C ALA A 102 1.20 8.99 -2.19
N ILE A 103 0.64 10.07 -2.75
CA ILE A 103 1.34 10.98 -3.64
C ILE A 103 2.54 11.63 -2.93
N ALA A 104 2.33 12.19 -1.73
CA ALA A 104 3.39 12.82 -0.96
C ALA A 104 4.49 11.83 -0.53
N ALA A 105 4.13 10.57 -0.27
CA ALA A 105 5.10 9.52 -0.01
C ALA A 105 5.93 9.21 -1.27
N CYS A 106 5.31 9.15 -2.45
CA CYS A 106 6.02 8.98 -3.73
C CYS A 106 6.98 10.15 -4.01
N GLU A 107 6.53 11.39 -3.80
CA GLU A 107 7.38 12.60 -3.89
C GLU A 107 8.61 12.49 -2.97
N GLN A 108 8.46 11.91 -1.78
CA GLN A 108 9.53 11.81 -0.80
C GLN A 108 10.49 10.66 -1.07
N CYS A 109 9.98 9.45 -1.41
CA CYS A 109 10.80 8.27 -1.67
C CYS A 109 11.31 8.18 -3.12
N GLY A 110 10.79 9.03 -4.01
CA GLY A 110 11.18 9.10 -5.41
C GLY A 110 10.55 8.04 -6.30
N ARG A 111 9.44 7.42 -5.88
CA ARG A 111 8.66 6.53 -6.75
C ARG A 111 7.94 7.36 -7.82
N ASN A 112 8.04 6.90 -9.06
CA ASN A 112 7.44 7.57 -10.21
C ASN A 112 6.12 6.92 -10.65
N ARG A 113 5.66 5.87 -9.95
CA ARG A 113 4.29 5.34 -10.02
C ARG A 113 3.59 5.55 -8.70
N ILE A 114 2.38 6.12 -8.77
CA ILE A 114 1.56 6.37 -7.60
C ILE A 114 0.70 5.12 -7.35
N PRO A 115 0.77 4.50 -6.16
CA PRO A 115 -0.09 3.37 -5.86
C PRO A 115 -1.56 3.80 -5.73
N GLU A 116 -2.45 2.94 -6.19
CA GLU A 116 -3.89 3.18 -6.10
C GLU A 116 -4.39 2.92 -4.67
N ILE A 117 -5.09 3.91 -4.09
CA ILE A 117 -5.93 3.68 -2.92
C ILE A 117 -7.34 3.36 -3.42
N ARG A 118 -7.66 2.07 -3.50
CA ARG A 118 -8.95 1.57 -3.98
C ARG A 118 -10.10 2.00 -3.06
N PRO A 119 -11.35 2.06 -3.58
CA PRO A 119 -12.54 2.24 -2.75
C PRO A 119 -12.60 1.20 -1.62
N VAL A 120 -13.23 1.59 -0.51
CA VAL A 120 -13.38 0.70 0.65
C VAL A 120 -14.27 -0.49 0.29
N GLN A 121 -13.85 -1.69 0.67
CA GLN A 121 -14.59 -2.93 0.44
C GLN A 121 -14.87 -3.68 1.75
N SER A 122 -15.88 -4.56 1.74
CA SER A 122 -15.97 -5.57 2.78
C SER A 122 -14.82 -6.57 2.65
N LEU A 123 -14.37 -7.11 3.77
CA LEU A 123 -13.31 -8.12 3.79
C LEU A 123 -13.61 -9.29 2.84
N GLU A 124 -14.83 -9.83 2.89
CA GLU A 124 -15.23 -10.96 2.04
C GLU A 124 -15.21 -10.62 0.55
N ALA A 125 -15.74 -9.45 0.15
CA ALA A 125 -15.73 -9.04 -1.25
C ALA A 125 -14.30 -8.94 -1.81
N TRP A 126 -13.38 -8.40 -1.01
CA TRP A 126 -11.97 -8.31 -1.40
C TRP A 126 -11.28 -9.68 -1.45
N CYS A 127 -11.57 -10.57 -0.50
CA CYS A 127 -11.05 -11.95 -0.50
C CYS A 127 -11.54 -12.76 -1.71
N ALA A 128 -12.77 -12.50 -2.16
CA ALA A 128 -13.41 -13.18 -3.29
C ALA A 128 -12.84 -12.80 -4.65
N GLU A 129 -12.16 -11.65 -4.78
CA GLU A 129 -11.49 -11.27 -6.01
C GLU A 129 -10.41 -12.31 -6.39
N ASN A 130 -10.38 -12.69 -7.67
CA ASN A 130 -9.40 -13.63 -8.20
C ASN A 130 -8.70 -13.02 -9.42
N ASP A 131 -7.52 -12.46 -9.17
CA ASP A 131 -6.61 -11.86 -10.14
C ASP A 131 -5.37 -12.73 -10.37
N GLY A 132 -5.35 -13.96 -9.84
CA GLY A 132 -4.19 -14.86 -9.91
C GLY A 132 -3.05 -14.51 -8.93
N ALA A 133 -3.20 -13.50 -8.08
CA ALA A 133 -2.21 -13.19 -7.06
C ALA A 133 -2.17 -14.24 -5.95
N PHE A 134 -0.97 -14.45 -5.38
CA PHE A 134 -0.81 -15.33 -4.23
C PHE A 134 -1.35 -14.65 -2.96
N LYS A 135 -2.33 -15.29 -2.32
CA LYS A 135 -3.07 -14.71 -1.19
C LYS A 135 -2.41 -15.09 0.13
N ILE A 136 -2.09 -14.10 0.96
CA ILE A 136 -1.38 -14.25 2.23
C ILE A 136 -2.22 -13.64 3.35
N ASN A 137 -2.40 -14.39 4.44
CA ASN A 137 -2.86 -13.84 5.72
C ASN A 137 -1.77 -14.06 6.79
N LEU A 138 -1.86 -13.31 7.89
CA LEU A 138 -1.01 -13.52 9.05
C LEU A 138 -1.76 -14.23 10.17
N HIS A 139 -1.24 -15.39 10.57
CA HIS A 139 -1.83 -16.18 11.66
C HIS A 139 -0.76 -16.63 12.66
N PRO A 140 -0.96 -16.45 13.98
CA PRO A 140 0.06 -16.76 15.00
C PRO A 140 0.38 -18.25 15.13
N ARG A 141 -0.42 -19.13 14.53
CA ARG A 141 -0.21 -20.59 14.50
C ARG A 141 0.10 -21.13 13.10
N ALA A 142 0.43 -20.25 12.15
CA ALA A 142 0.79 -20.67 10.81
C ALA A 142 2.04 -21.56 10.81
N SER A 143 2.04 -22.58 9.95
CA SER A 143 3.20 -23.44 9.70
C SER A 143 4.19 -22.83 8.71
N HIS A 144 3.72 -21.92 7.85
CA HIS A 144 4.55 -21.23 6.88
C HIS A 144 5.10 -19.93 7.46
N SER A 145 6.20 -19.45 6.88
CA SER A 145 6.73 -18.10 7.08
C SER A 145 7.01 -17.48 5.72
N VAL A 146 7.38 -16.20 5.68
CA VAL A 146 7.82 -15.55 4.44
C VAL A 146 8.91 -16.39 3.75
N ASN A 147 9.84 -16.97 4.52
CA ASN A 147 10.95 -17.78 4.00
C ASN A 147 10.54 -19.08 3.30
N THR A 148 9.33 -19.59 3.55
CA THR A 148 8.84 -20.86 3.00
C THR A 148 7.87 -20.68 1.84
N LEU A 149 7.56 -19.44 1.44
CA LEU A 149 6.68 -19.17 0.30
C LEU A 149 7.36 -19.59 -1.02
N PRO A 150 6.63 -19.77 -2.14
CA PRO A 150 7.26 -19.94 -3.45
C PRO A 150 8.24 -18.78 -3.75
N ALA A 151 9.31 -19.05 -4.48
CA ALA A 151 10.38 -18.07 -4.74
C ALA A 151 10.11 -17.21 -6.00
N ASP A 152 9.20 -17.66 -6.85
CA ASP A 152 8.85 -17.07 -8.14
C ASP A 152 7.57 -16.20 -8.07
N LEU A 153 7.07 -15.91 -6.87
CA LEU A 153 5.91 -15.04 -6.69
C LEU A 153 6.19 -13.64 -7.24
N LYS A 154 5.28 -13.17 -8.10
CA LYS A 154 5.31 -11.81 -8.67
C LYS A 154 4.14 -10.94 -8.25
N HIS A 155 3.04 -11.54 -7.82
CA HIS A 155 1.85 -10.81 -7.40
C HIS A 155 1.36 -11.41 -6.07
N VAL A 156 1.19 -10.56 -5.07
CA VAL A 156 0.83 -10.96 -3.71
C VAL A 156 -0.33 -10.10 -3.20
N ARG A 157 -1.38 -10.75 -2.70
CA ARG A 157 -2.42 -10.11 -1.89
C ARG A 157 -2.10 -10.34 -0.42
N LEU A 158 -1.82 -9.26 0.30
CA LEU A 158 -1.48 -9.31 1.72
C LEU A 158 -2.65 -8.79 2.55
N LEU A 159 -3.28 -9.65 3.34
CA LEU A 159 -4.35 -9.28 4.26
C LEU A 159 -3.80 -8.93 5.65
N ILE A 160 -4.09 -7.72 6.12
CA ILE A 160 -3.77 -7.26 7.47
C ILE A 160 -5.07 -6.92 8.22
N GLY A 161 -5.36 -7.70 9.26
CA GLY A 161 -6.53 -7.51 10.13
C GLY A 161 -6.43 -6.32 11.09
N PRO A 162 -7.52 -5.99 11.81
CA PRO A 162 -7.54 -4.90 12.78
C PRO A 162 -6.80 -5.28 14.08
N GLU A 163 -6.69 -4.33 15.01
CA GLU A 163 -6.02 -4.55 16.31
C GLU A 163 -6.65 -5.71 17.11
N GLY A 164 -7.96 -5.92 17.00
CA GLY A 164 -8.68 -7.02 17.65
C GLY A 164 -8.58 -8.37 16.92
N GLY A 165 -7.76 -8.44 15.86
CA GLY A 165 -7.72 -9.58 14.94
C GLY A 165 -9.02 -9.76 14.16
N LEU A 166 -9.00 -10.73 13.25
CA LEU A 166 -10.20 -11.19 12.55
C LEU A 166 -11.04 -12.09 13.48
N SER A 167 -12.35 -12.16 13.24
CA SER A 167 -13.21 -13.15 13.91
C SER A 167 -12.90 -14.58 13.45
N THR A 168 -13.39 -15.58 14.18
CA THR A 168 -13.17 -16.99 13.81
C THR A 168 -13.80 -17.30 12.45
N GLU A 169 -14.95 -16.67 12.19
CA GLU A 169 -15.71 -16.73 10.96
C GLU A 169 -14.95 -16.07 9.81
N GLU A 170 -14.36 -14.90 10.04
CA GLU A 170 -13.50 -14.22 9.05
C GLU A 170 -12.24 -15.04 8.72
N ILE A 171 -11.60 -15.65 9.73
CA ILE A 171 -10.44 -16.52 9.51
C ILE A 171 -10.85 -17.74 8.66
N ALA A 172 -11.93 -18.42 9.02
CA ALA A 172 -12.45 -19.55 8.25
C ALA A 172 -12.85 -19.15 6.82
N MET A 173 -13.42 -17.96 6.63
CA MET A 173 -13.74 -17.40 5.33
C MET A 173 -12.49 -17.20 4.48
N THR A 174 -11.38 -16.68 5.02
CA THR A 174 -10.14 -16.51 4.23
C THR A 174 -9.59 -17.84 3.72
N ALA A 175 -9.73 -18.93 4.48
CA ALA A 175 -9.33 -20.27 4.05
C ALA A 175 -10.14 -20.74 2.82
N ASN A 176 -11.43 -20.41 2.73
CA ASN A 176 -12.26 -20.72 1.56
C ASN A 176 -11.80 -19.99 0.29
N TYR A 177 -11.13 -18.84 0.43
CA TYR A 177 -10.56 -18.07 -0.66
C TYR A 177 -9.07 -18.35 -0.89
N GLN A 178 -8.57 -19.48 -0.38
CA GLN A 178 -7.21 -19.98 -0.61
C GLN A 178 -6.10 -19.04 -0.10
N PHE A 179 -6.36 -18.33 0.99
CA PHE A 179 -5.29 -17.60 1.69
C PHE A 179 -4.32 -18.58 2.35
N THR A 180 -3.03 -18.32 2.17
CA THR A 180 -1.95 -19.02 2.86
C THR A 180 -1.60 -18.26 4.14
N ASP A 181 -1.77 -18.92 5.27
CA ASP A 181 -1.38 -18.39 6.57
C ASP A 181 0.15 -18.40 6.71
N ILE A 182 0.74 -17.25 7.06
CA ILE A 182 2.16 -17.16 7.42
C ILE A 182 2.37 -16.60 8.83
N LEU A 183 3.46 -17.03 9.46
CA LEU A 183 3.88 -16.62 10.79
C LEU A 183 4.89 -15.47 10.70
N LEU A 184 4.67 -14.42 11.50
CA LEU A 184 5.53 -13.25 11.58
C LEU A 184 6.23 -13.15 12.94
N GLY A 185 7.08 -14.14 13.22
CA GLY A 185 7.76 -14.27 14.50
C GLY A 185 6.82 -14.60 15.68
N PRO A 186 7.37 -14.75 16.90
CA PRO A 186 6.61 -15.23 18.06
C PRO A 186 5.87 -14.13 18.83
N ARG A 187 6.04 -12.85 18.46
CA ARG A 187 5.51 -11.69 19.20
C ARG A 187 4.25 -11.18 18.51
N VAL A 188 3.24 -10.85 19.29
CA VAL A 188 2.06 -10.14 18.79
C VAL A 188 2.48 -8.70 18.45
N LEU A 189 2.37 -8.35 17.18
CA LEU A 189 2.66 -7.02 16.66
C LEU A 189 1.36 -6.19 16.56
N ARG A 190 1.48 -4.87 16.67
CA ARG A 190 0.35 -3.96 16.37
C ARG A 190 0.08 -3.96 14.88
N THR A 191 -1.18 -3.70 14.49
CA THR A 191 -1.63 -3.71 13.09
C THR A 191 -0.70 -2.94 12.14
N GLU A 192 -0.34 -1.72 12.50
CA GLU A 192 0.59 -0.89 11.71
C GLU A 192 1.98 -1.53 11.59
N THR A 193 2.53 -2.04 12.70
CA THR A 193 3.83 -2.73 12.71
C THR A 193 3.80 -4.01 11.89
N THR A 194 2.69 -4.75 11.99
CA THR A 194 2.46 -6.00 11.26
C THR A 194 2.50 -5.78 9.75
N ALA A 195 1.78 -4.77 9.24
CA ALA A 195 1.78 -4.43 7.82
C ALA A 195 3.20 -4.14 7.32
N LEU A 196 3.91 -3.22 7.98
CA LEU A 196 5.25 -2.81 7.55
C LEU A 196 6.27 -3.94 7.64
N THR A 197 6.19 -4.75 8.69
CA THR A 197 7.10 -5.89 8.87
C THR A 197 6.86 -6.95 7.80
N ALA A 198 5.60 -7.26 7.48
CA ALA A 198 5.25 -8.22 6.45
C ALA A 198 5.68 -7.75 5.04
N ILE A 199 5.39 -6.49 4.70
CA ILE A 199 5.82 -5.89 3.42
C ILE A 199 7.35 -5.92 3.32
N THR A 200 8.06 -5.46 4.35
CA THR A 200 9.53 -5.46 4.35
C THR A 200 10.08 -6.88 4.16
N ALA A 201 9.55 -7.87 4.88
CA ALA A 201 10.00 -9.25 4.77
C ALA A 201 9.73 -9.83 3.36
N LEU A 202 8.59 -9.52 2.75
CA LEU A 202 8.27 -9.90 1.38
C LEU A 202 9.24 -9.26 0.38
N GLN A 203 9.48 -7.94 0.50
CA GLN A 203 10.39 -7.22 -0.37
C GLN A 203 11.84 -7.70 -0.25
N VAL A 204 12.32 -8.00 0.97
CA VAL A 204 13.68 -8.55 1.17
C VAL A 204 13.83 -9.93 0.51
N ARG A 205 12.77 -10.73 0.47
CA ARG A 205 12.86 -12.10 -0.07
C ARG A 205 12.56 -12.20 -1.55
N LEU A 206 11.59 -11.43 -2.02
CA LEU A 206 10.94 -11.61 -3.33
C LEU A 206 10.96 -10.32 -4.18
N GLY A 207 11.27 -9.18 -3.57
CA GLY A 207 11.33 -7.87 -4.22
C GLY A 207 12.76 -7.39 -4.39
N ASP A 208 12.98 -6.12 -4.04
CA ASP A 208 14.19 -5.33 -4.33
C ASP A 208 14.94 -4.84 -3.08
N LEU A 209 14.54 -5.24 -1.87
CA LEU A 209 15.21 -4.85 -0.62
C LEU A 209 16.31 -5.81 -0.16
N GLY A 210 16.50 -6.96 -0.82
CA GLY A 210 17.39 -8.05 -0.39
C GLY A 210 18.57 -8.32 -1.30
#